data_AF-A0A0C2ZD97-F1
#
_entry.id   AF-A0A0C2ZD97-F1
#
_cell.length_a   1.000
_cell.length_b   1.000
_cell.length_c   1.000
_cell.angle_alpha   90.00
_cell.angle_beta   90.00
_cell.angle_gamma   90.00
#
_symmetry.space_group_name_H-M   'P 1'
#
loop_
_entity.id
_entity.type
_entity.pdbx_description
1 polymer ?
#
loop_
_entity_poly.entity_id
_entity_poly.type
_entity_poly.pdbx_seq_one_letter_code
_entity_poly.pdbx_strand_id
1 'polypeptide(L)' 'MNQEILLTIQGYAKFFLILFVFIVFYSYAYSIYKRQRTGERDYEKYSKLVLDDSLDSTPLEERDRLEKKK' A
#
# COMPACT_ATOMS: atom_id res chain seq x y z
N MET A 1 21.14 30.95 -18.83
CA MET A 1 19.76 30.41 -18.83
C MET A 1 18.85 31.41 -18.13
N ASN A 2 17.76 31.84 -18.75
CA ASN A 2 16.91 32.92 -18.22
C ASN A 2 16.24 32.49 -16.90
N GLN A 3 16.17 33.40 -15.92
CA GLN A 3 15.56 33.14 -14.61
C GLN A 3 14.08 32.73 -14.73
N GLU A 4 13.35 33.32 -15.67
CA GLU A 4 11.96 32.97 -15.98
C GLU A 4 11.79 31.50 -16.41
N ILE A 5 12.73 30.99 -17.23
CA ILE A 5 12.70 29.61 -17.72
C ILE A 5 12.96 28.65 -16.55
N LEU A 6 13.91 28.99 -15.67
CA LEU A 6 14.20 28.21 -14.46
C LEU A 6 12.98 28.10 -13.53
N LEU A 7 12.31 29.21 -13.27
CA LEU A 7 11.11 29.24 -12.42
C LEU A 7 9.96 28.42 -13.03
N THR A 8 9.78 28.52 -14.34
CA THR A 8 8.76 27.77 -15.08
C THR A 8 9.00 26.26 -14.97
N ILE A 9 10.23 25.80 -15.23
CA ILE A 9 10.60 24.37 -15.13
C ILE A 9 10.42 23.88 -13.68
N GLN A 10 10.82 24.68 -12.69
CA GLN A 10 10.65 24.33 -11.29
C GLN A 10 9.17 24.18 -10.91
N GLY A 11 8.29 25.03 -11.45
CA GLY A 11 6.84 24.94 -11.27
C GLY A 11 6.28 23.62 -11.79
N TYR A 12 6.60 23.27 -13.04
CA TYR A 12 6.19 21.98 -13.61
C TYR A 12 6.74 20.79 -12.83
N ALA A 13 8.02 20.83 -12.44
CA ALA A 13 8.63 19.76 -11.67
C ALA A 13 7.88 19.50 -10.34
N LYS A 14 7.54 20.57 -9.61
CA LYS A 14 6.75 20.46 -8.37
C LYS A 14 5.36 19.88 -8.62
N PHE A 15 4.67 20.32 -9.67
CA PHE A 15 3.35 19.80 -10.04
C PHE A 15 3.40 18.31 -10.35
N PHE A 16 4.34 17.87 -11.20
CA PHE A 16 4.48 16.47 -11.57
C PHE A 16 4.93 15.60 -10.39
N LEU A 17 5.74 16.12 -9.48
CA LEU A 17 6.09 15.43 -8.24
C LEU A 17 4.84 15.16 -7.39
N ILE A 18 3.99 16.17 -7.20
CA ILE A 18 2.73 16.01 -6.46
C ILE A 18 1.82 15.00 -7.18
N LEU A 19 1.63 15.15 -8.49
CA LEU A 19 0.83 14.22 -9.30
C LEU A 19 1.34 12.78 -9.21
N PHE A 20 2.65 12.58 -9.26
CA PHE A 20 3.29 11.28 -9.12
C PHE A 20 2.99 10.65 -7.75
N VAL A 21 3.11 11.43 -6.67
CA VAL A 21 2.77 10.98 -5.31
C VAL A 21 1.31 10.54 -5.23
N PHE A 22 0.38 11.30 -5.82
CA PHE A 22 -1.03 10.90 -5.90
C PHE A 22 -1.22 9.59 -6.67
N ILE A 23 -0.59 9.43 -7.84
CA ILE A 23 -0.68 8.20 -8.64
C ILE A 23 -0.18 7.00 -7.82
N VAL A 24 0.94 7.13 -7.12
CA VAL A 24 1.48 6.05 -6.27
C VAL A 24 0.50 5.69 -5.14
N PHE A 25 -0.04 6.67 -4.43
CA PHE A 25 -0.98 6.37 -3.34
C PHE A 25 -2.30 5.77 -3.82
N TYR A 26 -2.89 6.31 -4.89
CA TYR A 26 -4.13 5.76 -5.44
C TYR A 26 -3.93 4.37 -6.05
N SER A 27 -2.81 4.14 -6.75
CA SER A 27 -2.49 2.81 -7.27
C SER A 27 -2.26 1.79 -6.15
N TYR A 28 -1.66 2.20 -5.03
CA TYR A 28 -1.51 1.36 -3.85
C TYR A 28 -2.87 1.00 -3.21
N ALA A 29 -3.74 2.00 -3.00
CA ALA A 29 -5.10 1.77 -2.50
C ALA A 29 -5.90 0.84 -3.42
N TYR A 30 -5.79 1.04 -4.73
CA TYR A 30 -6.39 0.16 -5.73
C TYR A 30 -5.80 -1.26 -5.68
N SER A 31 -4.49 -1.41 -5.47
CA SER A 31 -3.84 -2.72 -5.33
C SER A 31 -4.39 -3.51 -4.14
N ILE A 32 -4.58 -2.85 -2.98
CA ILE A 32 -5.17 -3.48 -1.79
C ILE A 32 -6.60 -3.95 -2.11
N TYR A 33 -7.43 -3.06 -2.66
CA TYR A 33 -8.81 -3.39 -3.04
C TYR A 33 -8.88 -4.57 -4.02
N LYS A 34 -8.01 -4.57 -5.04
CA LYS A 34 -7.93 -5.64 -6.04
C LYS A 34 -7.59 -6.98 -5.37
N ARG A 35 -6.57 -7.01 -4.49
CA ARG A 35 -6.15 -8.24 -3.80
C ARG A 35 -7.24 -8.79 -2.87
N GLN A 36 -8.02 -7.92 -2.21
CA GLN A 36 -9.20 -8.32 -1.44
C GLN A 36 -10.27 -8.96 -2.34
N ARG A 37 -10.61 -8.29 -3.46
CA ARG A 37 -11.64 -8.76 -4.40
C ARG A 37 -11.28 -10.06 -5.12
N THR A 38 -10.00 -10.27 -5.41
CA THR A 38 -9.50 -11.50 -6.06
C THR A 38 -9.33 -12.65 -5.04
N GLY A 39 -9.44 -12.39 -3.74
CA GLY A 39 -9.23 -13.39 -2.69
C GLY A 39 -7.77 -13.78 -2.48
N GLU A 40 -6.82 -13.04 -3.06
CA GLU A 40 -5.38 -13.27 -2.89
C GLU A 40 -4.94 -13.01 -1.43
N ARG A 41 -5.55 -11.99 -0.80
CA ARG A 41 -5.32 -11.65 0.60
C ARG A 41 -6.59 -11.07 1.19
N ASP A 42 -7.01 -11.63 2.33
CA ASP A 42 -8.05 -11.03 3.16
C ASP A 42 -7.40 -10.04 4.14
N TYR A 43 -7.73 -8.76 3.98
CA TYR A 43 -7.30 -7.68 4.86
C TYR A 43 -8.25 -7.44 6.03
N GLU A 44 -9.51 -7.91 5.97
CA GLU A 44 -10.47 -7.76 7.07
C GLU A 44 -10.09 -8.61 8.28
N LYS A 45 -9.38 -9.73 8.06
CA LYS A 45 -8.91 -10.60 9.14
C LYS A 45 -8.04 -9.86 10.16
N TYR A 46 -7.23 -8.88 9.74
CA TYR A 46 -6.38 -8.11 10.67
C TYR A 46 -7.22 -7.17 11.55
N SER A 47 -8.34 -6.66 11.03
CA SER A 47 -9.28 -5.85 11.82
C SER A 47 -10.01 -6.71 12.86
N LYS A 48 -10.37 -7.95 12.50
CA LYS A 48 -11.01 -8.91 13.42
C LYS A 48 -10.13 -9.33 14.58
N LEU A 49 -8.81 -9.30 14.44
CA LEU A 49 -7.87 -9.66 15.51
C LEU A 49 -8.10 -8.84 16.79
N VAL A 50 -8.44 -7.56 16.67
CA VAL A 50 -8.70 -6.70 17.84
C VAL A 50 -10.00 -7.07 18.54
N LEU A 51 -10.96 -7.62 17.80
CA LEU A 51 -12.26 -8.02 18.35
C LEU A 51 -12.23 -9.42 18.97
N ASP A 52 -11.30 -10.27 18.55
CA ASP A 52 -11.19 -11.67 18.94
C ASP A 52 -9.82 -11.96 19.58
N ASP A 53 -9.49 -11.20 20.63
CA ASP A 53 -8.22 -11.28 21.39
C ASP A 53 -8.30 -12.34 22.51
N SER A 54 -8.94 -13.47 22.25
CA SER A 54 -8.99 -14.58 23.20
C SER A 54 -7.62 -15.24 23.35
N LEU A 55 -7.31 -15.74 24.55
CA LEU A 55 -6.07 -16.49 24.82
C LEU A 55 -5.95 -17.78 23.98
N ASP A 56 -7.08 -18.34 23.56
CA ASP A 56 -7.17 -19.56 22.74
C ASP A 56 -7.24 -19.25 21.23
N SER A 57 -7.00 -17.99 20.82
CA SER A 57 -7.11 -17.58 19.42
C SER A 57 -6.09 -18.30 18.53
N THR A 58 -6.56 -18.75 17.36
CA THR A 58 -5.70 -19.40 16.37
C THR A 58 -4.79 -18.37 15.69
N PRO A 59 -3.52 -18.70 15.37
CA PRO A 59 -2.63 -17.78 14.68
C PRO A 59 -3.20 -17.26 13.36
N LEU A 60 -3.14 -15.94 13.14
CA LEU A 60 -3.73 -15.25 11.99
C LEU A 60 -3.13 -15.63 10.62
N GLU A 61 -1.86 -16.03 10.60
CA GLU A 61 -1.15 -16.48 9.41
C GLU A 61 -0.48 -17.84 9.66
N GLU A 62 -0.62 -18.74 8.70
CA GLU A 62 0.08 -20.03 8.71
C GLU A 62 1.60 -19.81 8.69
N ARG A 63 2.30 -20.39 9.66
CA ARG A 63 3.76 -20.28 9.79
C ARG A 63 4.52 -21.17 8.80
N ASP A 64 3.84 -22.16 8.19
CA ASP A 64 4.46 -23.24 7.42
C ASP A 64 5.09 -22.81 6.08
N ARG A 65 4.76 -21.62 5.57
CA ARG A 65 5.33 -21.12 4.30
C ARG A 65 6.73 -20.52 4.43
N LEU A 66 7.21 -20.28 5.65
CA LEU A 66 8.52 -19.66 5.88
C LEU A 66 9.68 -20.67 5.94
N GLU A 67 9.41 -21.95 6.20
CA GLU A 67 10.47 -22.98 6.24
C GLU A 67 10.92 -23.44 4.84
N LYS A 68 10.06 -23.37 3.81
CA LYS A 68 10.40 -23.83 2.44
C LYS A 68 11.22 -22.83 1.61
N LYS A 69 11.62 -21.69 2.19
CA LYS A 69 12.36 -20.62 1.49
C LYS A 69 13.77 -20.35 2.05
N LYS A 70 14.26 -21.18 2.98
CA LYS A 70 15.65 -21.15 3.44
C LYS A 70 16.48 -22.21 2.73
#